data_AF-A0A5Q4GX18-F1
#
_entry.id   AF-A0A5Q4GX18-F1
#
_cell.length_a   1.000
_cell.length_b   1.000
_cell.length_c   1.000
_cell.angle_alpha   90.00
_cell.angle_beta   90.00
_cell.angle_gamma   90.00
#
_symmetry.space_group_name_H-M   'P 1'
#
loop_
_entity.id
_entity.type
_entity.pdbx_description
1 polymer ?
#
loop_
_entity_poly.entity_id
_entity_poly.type
_entity_poly.pdbx_seq_one_letter_code
_entity_poly.pdbx_strand_id
1 'polypeptide(L)'
;MEQKQNLHHQQTDDLAPWKQVLADFRENCVEGALPPPGGIRGCLAKLSSDYRSDALVDLVCTHLKQSWRRGVPTPLDAYVDEFARDSPEFTSQERLPLEIIECEFLARHTWPDTADHPTIGDYERCFPKRPEVVDRLRLHCLDAGRYVLIRQQWQGGLGKVWVGYDTHLQRYVAIKEPKPDVAGDARIGARLAEEARLTAGLDHPGIIAVHELLDVDGRGPCYVMRLVEGRTLREQIREHFQSAGAEKAAERRLRLTRLLQACIDVCEAIAFAHQQQVLHRDLKSANVVLGKFGETVLLDWGLAARLHSMNKMASAEAAGLNKVSDVGTSSEASVGSNECDLANGSGPATKPPDTVAAGVSASKDSTSRAFAVEDPSATLTRTGLAPSIVGTI
;
A
#
# COMPACT_ATOMS: atom_id res chain seq x y z
N MET A 1 -35.43 -30.38 -30.63
CA MET A 1 -35.37 -29.13 -29.84
C MET A 1 -34.54 -29.44 -28.62
N GLU A 2 -33.29 -28.98 -28.66
CA GLU A 2 -32.20 -29.35 -27.78
C GLU A 2 -32.37 -28.79 -26.36
N GLN A 3 -32.03 -29.63 -25.38
CA GLN A 3 -31.79 -29.22 -24.01
C GLN A 3 -30.47 -28.42 -23.97
N LYS A 4 -30.58 -27.11 -23.72
CA LYS A 4 -29.43 -26.26 -23.36
C LYS A 4 -29.04 -26.54 -21.91
N GLN A 5 -28.00 -27.35 -21.71
CA GLN A 5 -27.26 -27.41 -20.45
C GLN A 5 -26.31 -26.21 -20.35
N ASN A 6 -26.43 -25.50 -19.24
CA ASN A 6 -25.50 -24.50 -18.73
C ASN A 6 -24.09 -25.08 -18.60
N LEU A 7 -23.14 -24.54 -19.36
CA LEU A 7 -21.72 -24.60 -19.03
C LEU A 7 -21.34 -23.25 -18.41
N HIS A 8 -21.47 -23.17 -17.08
CA HIS A 8 -20.69 -22.25 -16.28
C HIS A 8 -19.22 -22.65 -16.47
N HIS A 9 -18.46 -21.84 -17.20
CA HIS A 9 -17.00 -21.84 -17.15
C HIS A 9 -16.58 -21.41 -15.74
N GLN A 10 -16.47 -22.38 -14.82
CA GLN A 10 -15.58 -22.24 -13.68
C GLN A 10 -14.15 -22.38 -14.23
N GLN A 11 -13.52 -21.24 -14.53
CA GLN A 11 -12.07 -21.16 -14.63
C GLN A 11 -11.50 -21.43 -13.24
N THR A 12 -11.20 -22.69 -12.96
CA THR A 12 -10.15 -23.02 -11.99
C THR A 12 -8.82 -22.74 -12.69
N ASP A 13 -8.08 -21.75 -12.21
CA ASP A 13 -6.68 -21.51 -12.58
C ASP A 13 -5.86 -22.78 -12.33
N ASP A 14 -5.65 -23.61 -13.36
CA ASP A 14 -4.62 -24.65 -13.34
C ASP A 14 -3.26 -23.96 -13.33
N LEU A 15 -2.74 -23.72 -12.12
CA LEU A 15 -1.38 -23.27 -11.92
C LEU A 15 -0.43 -24.26 -12.59
N ALA A 16 0.37 -23.79 -13.56
CA ALA A 16 1.37 -24.59 -14.25
C ALA A 16 2.16 -25.46 -13.23
N PRO A 17 2.40 -26.77 -13.48
CA PRO A 17 2.92 -27.71 -12.48
C PRO A 17 4.19 -27.28 -11.74
N TRP A 18 5.03 -26.46 -12.37
CA TRP A 18 6.25 -25.93 -11.78
C TRP A 18 6.02 -24.87 -10.69
N LYS A 19 4.86 -24.19 -10.69
CA LYS A 19 4.50 -23.21 -9.65
C LYS A 19 4.32 -23.87 -8.28
N GLN A 20 3.82 -25.11 -8.24
CA GLN A 20 3.72 -25.87 -6.99
C GLN A 20 5.13 -26.25 -6.49
N VAL A 21 6.01 -26.72 -7.37
CA VAL A 21 7.41 -27.02 -7.00
C VAL A 21 8.13 -25.78 -6.47
N LEU A 22 7.87 -24.62 -7.07
CA LEU A 22 8.38 -23.35 -6.57
C LEU A 22 7.83 -23.03 -5.18
N ALA A 23 6.51 -23.16 -4.96
CA ALA A 23 5.88 -22.93 -3.66
C ALA A 23 6.48 -23.83 -2.57
N ASP A 24 6.59 -25.13 -2.83
CA ASP A 24 7.21 -26.09 -1.92
C ASP A 24 8.67 -25.71 -1.62
N PHE A 25 9.43 -25.28 -2.63
CA PHE A 25 10.80 -24.83 -2.44
C PHE A 25 10.86 -23.57 -1.56
N ARG A 26 9.94 -22.61 -1.72
CA ARG A 26 9.87 -21.41 -0.88
C ARG A 26 9.61 -21.78 0.57
N GLU A 27 8.67 -22.69 0.82
CA GLU A 27 8.31 -23.15 2.16
C GLU A 27 9.49 -23.86 2.84
N ASN A 28 10.13 -24.80 2.14
CA ASN A 28 11.33 -25.47 2.63
C ASN A 28 12.49 -24.51 2.92
N CYS A 29 12.66 -23.47 2.10
CA CYS A 29 13.67 -22.42 2.34
C CYS A 29 13.32 -21.51 3.53
N VAL A 30 12.08 -21.47 4.00
CA VAL A 30 11.67 -20.71 5.19
C VAL A 30 11.84 -21.56 6.46
N GLU A 31 11.45 -22.84 6.42
CA GLU A 31 11.44 -23.72 7.58
C GLU A 31 12.79 -24.42 7.85
N GLY A 32 13.60 -24.64 6.82
CA GLY A 32 14.86 -25.39 6.89
C GLY A 32 16.14 -24.58 6.76
N ALA A 33 17.28 -25.28 6.66
CA ALA A 33 18.54 -24.69 6.20
C ALA A 33 18.46 -24.40 4.69
N LEU A 34 19.03 -23.29 4.24
CA LEU A 34 19.10 -23.00 2.81
C LEU A 34 20.06 -24.01 2.16
N PRO A 35 19.62 -24.81 1.17
CA PRO A 35 20.52 -25.73 0.47
C PRO A 35 21.59 -24.95 -0.31
N PRO A 36 22.71 -25.55 -0.71
CA PRO A 36 23.60 -24.94 -1.71
C PRO A 36 22.90 -24.83 -3.08
N PRO A 37 23.43 -24.04 -4.04
CA PRO A 37 22.82 -23.88 -5.37
C PRO A 37 22.45 -25.20 -6.06
N GLY A 38 23.31 -26.23 -5.97
CA GLY A 38 23.02 -27.56 -6.54
C GLY A 38 21.78 -28.25 -5.99
N GLY A 39 21.26 -27.84 -4.82
CA GLY A 39 19.99 -28.31 -4.28
C GLY A 39 18.78 -27.98 -5.17
N ILE A 40 18.87 -26.93 -6.00
CA ILE A 40 17.84 -26.57 -6.98
C ILE A 40 17.65 -27.67 -8.04
N ARG A 41 18.69 -28.47 -8.35
CA ARG A 41 18.59 -29.60 -9.30
C ARG A 41 17.57 -30.63 -8.86
N GLY A 42 17.45 -30.87 -7.56
CA GLY A 42 16.45 -31.77 -6.99
C GLY A 42 15.03 -31.30 -7.26
N CYS A 43 14.80 -29.99 -7.31
CA CYS A 43 13.51 -29.40 -7.69
C CYS A 43 13.25 -29.54 -9.20
N LEU A 44 14.24 -29.25 -10.04
CA LEU A 44 14.12 -29.37 -11.50
C LEU A 44 13.87 -30.80 -11.97
N ALA A 45 14.44 -31.79 -11.27
CA ALA A 45 14.23 -33.20 -11.58
C ALA A 45 12.75 -33.63 -11.48
N LYS A 46 11.93 -32.91 -10.71
CA LYS A 46 10.48 -33.16 -10.57
C LYS A 46 9.66 -32.61 -11.74
N LEU A 47 10.28 -31.83 -12.64
CA LEU A 47 9.60 -31.14 -13.73
C LEU A 47 9.90 -31.80 -15.09
N SER A 48 8.92 -31.76 -15.99
CA SER A 48 9.12 -32.07 -17.41
C SER A 48 10.07 -31.05 -18.05
N SER A 49 10.74 -31.45 -19.13
CA SER A 49 11.71 -30.63 -19.86
C SER A 49 11.20 -29.23 -20.20
N ASP A 50 9.93 -29.15 -20.57
CA ASP A 50 9.31 -27.95 -21.16
C ASP A 50 9.22 -26.77 -20.18
N TYR A 51 9.32 -27.04 -18.87
CA TYR A 51 9.26 -26.00 -17.82
C TYR A 51 10.60 -25.74 -17.14
N ARG A 52 11.66 -26.49 -17.47
CA ARG A 52 12.91 -26.46 -16.69
C ARG A 52 13.65 -25.13 -16.74
N SER A 53 13.67 -24.45 -17.89
CA SER A 53 14.36 -23.16 -18.03
C SER A 53 13.65 -22.06 -17.23
N ASP A 54 12.34 -21.88 -17.41
CA ASP A 54 11.58 -20.87 -16.66
C ASP A 54 11.58 -21.16 -15.14
N ALA A 55 11.41 -22.44 -14.77
CA ALA A 55 11.47 -22.83 -13.36
C ALA A 55 12.87 -22.61 -12.76
N LEU A 56 13.95 -22.82 -13.52
CA LEU A 56 15.32 -22.60 -13.04
C LEU A 56 15.55 -21.12 -12.71
N VAL A 57 15.10 -20.19 -13.57
CA VAL A 57 15.21 -18.75 -13.30
C VAL A 57 14.51 -18.38 -12.00
N ASP A 58 13.26 -18.82 -11.81
CA ASP A 58 12.48 -18.51 -10.61
C ASP A 58 13.02 -19.17 -9.34
N LEU A 59 13.54 -20.40 -9.45
CA LEU A 59 14.18 -21.11 -8.34
C LEU A 59 15.48 -20.42 -7.93
N VAL A 60 16.31 -20.02 -8.89
CA VAL A 60 17.55 -19.26 -8.63
C VAL A 60 17.22 -17.93 -7.98
N CYS A 61 16.26 -17.16 -8.52
CA CYS A 61 15.82 -15.90 -7.93
C CYS A 61 15.29 -16.08 -6.50
N THR A 62 14.54 -17.14 -6.24
CA THR A 62 14.03 -17.45 -4.90
C THR A 62 15.17 -17.80 -3.95
N HIS A 63 16.07 -18.70 -4.36
CA HIS A 63 17.24 -19.07 -3.58
C HIS A 63 18.10 -17.84 -3.26
N LEU A 64 18.37 -17.00 -4.26
CA LEU A 64 19.17 -15.80 -4.15
C LEU A 64 18.59 -14.89 -3.07
N LYS A 65 17.31 -14.51 -3.18
CA LYS A 65 16.63 -13.68 -2.18
C LYS A 65 16.72 -14.26 -0.77
N GLN A 66 16.57 -15.58 -0.62
CA GLN A 66 16.67 -16.23 0.69
C GLN A 66 18.10 -16.26 1.23
N SER A 67 19.12 -16.39 0.37
CA SER A 67 20.54 -16.32 0.75
C SER A 67 20.90 -14.98 1.37
N TRP A 68 20.48 -13.88 0.71
CA TRP A 68 20.66 -12.51 1.21
C TRP A 68 19.88 -12.26 2.50
N ARG A 69 18.61 -12.67 2.55
CA ARG A 69 17.78 -12.57 3.76
C ARG A 69 18.40 -13.23 4.98
N ARG A 70 19.15 -14.32 4.79
CA ARG A 70 19.80 -15.09 5.86
C ARG A 70 21.19 -14.56 6.23
N GLY A 71 21.69 -13.53 5.55
CA GLY A 71 23.04 -12.98 5.78
C GLY A 71 24.16 -13.88 5.25
N VAL A 72 23.85 -14.83 4.37
CA VAL A 72 24.83 -15.71 3.71
C VAL A 72 24.64 -15.57 2.19
N PRO A 73 24.99 -14.40 1.62
CA PRO A 73 24.69 -14.09 0.23
C PRO A 73 25.40 -15.08 -0.71
N THR A 74 24.66 -15.63 -1.67
CA THR A 74 25.22 -16.48 -2.72
C THR A 74 25.52 -15.62 -3.97
N PRO A 75 26.79 -15.47 -4.38
CA PRO A 75 27.16 -14.66 -5.54
C PRO A 75 26.72 -15.30 -6.87
N LEU A 76 26.63 -14.50 -7.94
CA LEU A 76 26.13 -14.95 -9.25
C LEU A 76 27.01 -16.04 -9.90
N ASP A 77 28.32 -16.01 -9.66
CA ASP A 77 29.28 -17.02 -10.13
C ASP A 77 28.97 -18.42 -9.58
N ALA A 78 28.50 -18.55 -8.34
CA ALA A 78 28.12 -19.84 -7.77
C ALA A 78 26.96 -20.51 -8.54
N TYR A 79 26.06 -19.73 -9.13
CA TYR A 79 25.00 -20.27 -9.98
C TYR A 79 25.50 -20.61 -11.39
N VAL A 80 26.41 -19.80 -11.93
CA VAL A 80 27.08 -20.09 -13.21
C VAL A 80 27.85 -21.41 -13.09
N ASP A 81 28.70 -21.56 -12.08
CA ASP A 81 29.48 -22.77 -11.84
C ASP A 81 28.60 -24.01 -11.68
N GLU A 82 27.46 -23.84 -10.99
CA GLU A 82 26.52 -24.93 -10.79
C GLU A 82 25.80 -25.33 -12.08
N PHE A 83 25.26 -24.38 -12.86
CA PHE A 83 24.31 -24.70 -13.95
C PHE A 83 24.89 -24.60 -15.37
N ALA A 84 26.14 -24.14 -15.55
CA ALA A 84 26.76 -23.92 -16.86
C ALA A 84 26.76 -25.15 -17.79
N ARG A 85 26.76 -26.37 -17.22
CA ARG A 85 26.78 -27.62 -18.00
C ARG A 85 25.42 -28.01 -18.58
N ASP A 86 24.34 -27.64 -17.91
CA ASP A 86 22.99 -28.13 -18.22
C ASP A 86 22.09 -27.05 -18.82
N SER A 87 22.44 -25.78 -18.64
CA SER A 87 21.65 -24.64 -19.08
C SER A 87 22.51 -23.64 -19.85
N PRO A 88 22.23 -23.39 -21.15
CA PRO A 88 23.04 -22.48 -21.98
C PRO A 88 23.07 -21.05 -21.44
N GLU A 89 21.99 -20.60 -20.80
CA GLU A 89 21.86 -19.29 -20.15
C GLU A 89 22.74 -19.10 -18.90
N PHE A 90 23.29 -20.18 -18.31
CA PHE A 90 24.19 -20.13 -17.15
C PHE A 90 25.67 -20.33 -17.50
N THR A 91 26.03 -20.31 -18.78
CA THR A 91 27.43 -20.57 -19.20
C THR A 91 28.44 -19.47 -18.84
N SER A 92 27.96 -18.27 -18.49
CA SER A 92 28.77 -17.16 -17.97
C SER A 92 27.85 -16.09 -17.36
N GLN A 93 28.39 -15.19 -16.53
CA GLN A 93 27.61 -14.06 -16.03
C GLN A 93 27.03 -13.21 -17.17
N GLU A 94 27.79 -12.98 -18.25
CA GLU A 94 27.32 -12.24 -19.43
C GLU A 94 26.05 -12.85 -20.04
N ARG A 95 25.78 -14.15 -19.86
CA ARG A 95 24.61 -14.84 -20.44
C ARG A 95 23.42 -14.99 -19.50
N LEU A 96 23.57 -14.61 -18.22
CA LEU A 96 22.50 -14.78 -17.24
C LEU A 96 21.21 -14.06 -17.67
N PRO A 97 20.03 -14.66 -17.46
CA PRO A 97 18.75 -13.99 -17.65
C PRO A 97 18.67 -12.66 -16.89
N LEU A 98 18.00 -11.67 -17.50
CA LEU A 98 17.86 -10.33 -16.92
C LEU A 98 17.20 -10.36 -15.54
N GLU A 99 16.25 -11.27 -15.37
CA GLU A 99 15.49 -11.48 -14.15
C GLU A 99 16.40 -11.84 -12.97
N ILE A 100 17.48 -12.59 -13.21
CA ILE A 100 18.44 -12.99 -12.16
C ILE A 100 19.31 -11.81 -11.76
N ILE A 101 19.80 -11.03 -12.74
CA ILE A 101 20.62 -9.84 -12.51
C ILE A 101 19.81 -8.78 -11.77
N GLU A 102 18.58 -8.53 -12.20
CA GLU A 102 17.61 -7.66 -11.53
C GLU A 102 17.30 -8.12 -10.11
N CYS A 103 17.06 -9.42 -9.92
CA CYS A 103 16.81 -10.01 -8.62
C CYS A 103 17.99 -9.82 -7.66
N GLU A 104 19.21 -9.96 -8.16
CA GLU A 104 20.42 -9.78 -7.36
C GLU A 104 20.66 -8.32 -6.97
N PHE A 105 20.46 -7.39 -7.91
CA PHE A 105 20.46 -5.96 -7.62
C PHE A 105 19.44 -5.59 -6.53
N LEU A 106 18.19 -6.05 -6.65
CA LEU A 106 17.16 -5.76 -5.66
C LEU A 106 17.44 -6.43 -4.31
N ALA A 107 17.97 -7.65 -4.31
CA ALA A 107 18.32 -8.35 -3.08
C ALA A 107 19.39 -7.59 -2.29
N ARG A 108 20.42 -7.08 -2.95
CA ARG A 108 21.45 -6.23 -2.33
C ARG A 108 20.90 -4.96 -1.68
N HIS A 109 19.83 -4.39 -2.23
CA HIS A 109 19.17 -3.22 -1.65
C HIS A 109 18.11 -3.56 -0.59
N THR A 110 17.66 -4.82 -0.51
CA THR A 110 16.64 -5.29 0.44
C THR A 110 17.22 -5.69 1.80
N TRP A 111 18.53 -5.87 1.93
CA TRP A 111 19.18 -6.31 3.18
C TRP A 111 20.52 -5.59 3.43
N PRO A 112 20.50 -4.34 3.93
CA PRO A 112 21.63 -3.42 3.98
C PRO A 112 22.71 -3.73 5.02
N ASP A 113 22.48 -4.70 5.92
CA ASP A 113 23.52 -5.15 6.84
C ASP A 113 24.69 -5.86 6.10
N THR A 114 24.52 -6.10 4.80
CA THR A 114 25.58 -6.50 3.88
C THR A 114 26.12 -5.24 3.20
N ALA A 115 27.35 -4.84 3.51
CA ALA A 115 27.94 -3.52 3.22
C ALA A 115 28.10 -3.12 1.73
N ASP A 116 27.43 -3.79 0.80
CA ASP A 116 27.61 -3.64 -0.64
C ASP A 116 26.28 -3.30 -1.33
N HIS A 117 26.06 -1.99 -1.54
CA HIS A 117 24.93 -1.43 -2.29
C HIS A 117 25.42 -0.94 -3.66
N PRO A 118 25.43 -1.80 -4.68
CA PRO A 118 25.99 -1.47 -5.97
C PRO A 118 25.13 -0.44 -6.70
N THR A 119 25.79 0.48 -7.37
CA THR A 119 25.15 1.46 -8.25
C THR A 119 24.81 0.83 -9.61
N ILE A 120 23.93 1.48 -10.38
CA ILE A 120 23.73 1.11 -11.80
C ILE A 120 25.07 1.10 -12.56
N GLY A 121 25.97 2.03 -12.25
CA GLY A 121 27.29 2.11 -12.88
C GLY A 121 28.19 0.90 -12.57
N ASP A 122 28.01 0.24 -11.42
CA ASP A 122 28.68 -1.03 -11.13
C ASP A 122 28.20 -2.14 -12.08
N TYR A 123 26.89 -2.24 -12.33
CA TYR A 123 26.35 -3.22 -13.28
C TYR A 123 26.72 -2.89 -14.71
N GLU A 124 26.78 -1.61 -15.10
CA GLU A 124 27.27 -1.21 -16.43
C GLU A 124 28.71 -1.69 -16.66
N ARG A 125 29.57 -1.61 -15.63
CA ARG A 125 30.94 -2.14 -15.68
C ARG A 125 30.99 -3.66 -15.72
N CYS A 126 30.11 -4.34 -14.98
CA CYS A 126 30.03 -5.81 -14.97
C CYS A 126 29.44 -6.38 -16.26
N PHE A 127 28.57 -5.62 -16.96
CA PHE A 127 27.83 -6.06 -18.14
C PHE A 127 27.99 -5.08 -19.32
N PRO A 128 29.21 -4.77 -19.79
CA PRO A 128 29.47 -3.70 -20.74
C PRO A 128 28.89 -3.95 -22.15
N LYS A 129 28.57 -5.20 -22.48
CA LYS A 129 27.97 -5.60 -23.77
C LYS A 129 26.45 -5.75 -23.71
N ARG A 130 25.82 -5.42 -22.57
CA ARG A 130 24.40 -5.66 -22.31
C ARG A 130 23.71 -4.39 -21.79
N PRO A 131 23.50 -3.38 -22.65
CA PRO A 131 22.83 -2.13 -22.26
C PRO A 131 21.43 -2.39 -21.69
N GLU A 132 20.77 -3.47 -22.10
CA GLU A 132 19.46 -3.87 -21.59
C GLU A 132 19.45 -4.18 -20.08
N VAL A 133 20.60 -4.53 -19.48
CA VAL A 133 20.74 -4.66 -18.01
C VAL A 133 20.51 -3.30 -17.36
N VAL A 134 21.22 -2.28 -17.83
CA VAL A 134 21.12 -0.92 -17.29
C VAL A 134 19.70 -0.38 -17.46
N ASP A 135 19.09 -0.59 -18.62
CA ASP A 135 17.71 -0.15 -18.88
C ASP A 135 16.71 -0.84 -17.95
N ARG A 136 16.89 -2.14 -17.68
CA ARG A 136 16.08 -2.89 -16.71
C ARG A 136 16.25 -2.35 -15.29
N LEU A 137 17.48 -2.10 -14.83
CA LEU A 137 17.74 -1.62 -13.46
C LEU A 137 17.27 -0.17 -13.25
N ARG A 138 17.33 0.67 -14.28
CA ARG A 138 16.76 2.04 -14.26
C ARG A 138 15.26 2.03 -14.00
N LEU A 139 14.55 0.93 -14.29
CA LEU A 139 13.12 0.84 -13.95
C LEU A 139 12.86 0.85 -12.45
N HIS A 140 13.87 0.49 -11.65
CA HIS A 140 13.80 0.46 -10.19
C HIS A 140 14.49 1.65 -9.53
N CYS A 141 15.00 2.61 -10.30
CA CYS A 141 15.80 3.69 -9.75
C CYS A 141 15.14 5.05 -10.03
N LEU A 142 15.10 5.90 -9.01
CA LEU A 142 14.68 7.30 -9.12
C LEU A 142 15.86 8.21 -8.72
N ASP A 143 15.79 9.47 -9.16
CA ASP A 143 16.79 10.51 -8.83
C ASP A 143 18.23 10.02 -9.08
N ALA A 144 18.51 9.63 -10.33
CA ALA A 144 19.81 9.11 -10.77
C ALA A 144 20.35 7.90 -9.97
N GLY A 145 19.47 7.11 -9.34
CA GLY A 145 19.86 5.94 -8.55
C GLY A 145 20.02 6.19 -7.06
N ARG A 146 19.69 7.39 -6.57
CA ARG A 146 19.63 7.66 -5.13
C ARG A 146 18.55 6.83 -4.44
N TYR A 147 17.40 6.67 -5.08
CA TYR A 147 16.30 5.88 -4.53
C TYR A 147 16.09 4.61 -5.33
N VAL A 148 16.20 3.46 -4.67
CA VAL A 148 15.95 2.14 -5.29
C VAL A 148 14.60 1.61 -4.82
N LEU A 149 13.67 1.39 -5.74
CA LEU A 149 12.37 0.76 -5.52
C LEU A 149 12.57 -0.74 -5.29
N ILE A 150 12.23 -1.22 -4.10
CA ILE A 150 12.49 -2.62 -3.71
C ILE A 150 11.26 -3.50 -3.92
N ARG A 151 10.14 -3.08 -3.35
CA ARG A 151 8.89 -3.83 -3.43
C ARG A 151 7.69 -2.90 -3.33
N GLN A 152 6.66 -3.22 -4.11
CA GLN A 152 5.38 -2.53 -3.98
C GLN A 152 4.75 -2.93 -2.65
N GLN A 153 4.42 -1.94 -1.80
CA GLN A 153 3.73 -2.16 -0.53
C GLN A 153 2.22 -2.04 -0.70
N TRP A 154 1.75 -1.12 -1.54
CA TRP A 154 0.34 -0.83 -1.71
C TRP A 154 0.02 -0.24 -3.09
N GLN A 155 -1.21 -0.44 -3.55
CA GLN A 155 -1.77 0.20 -4.74
C GLN A 155 -3.25 0.54 -4.50
N GLY A 156 -3.66 1.75 -4.86
CA GLY A 156 -5.06 2.18 -4.79
C GLY A 156 -5.32 3.46 -5.56
N GLY A 157 -6.39 4.20 -5.23
CA GLY A 157 -7.01 5.20 -6.11
C GLY A 157 -6.03 6.12 -6.85
N LEU A 158 -5.22 6.89 -6.11
CA LEU A 158 -4.34 7.94 -6.65
C LEU A 158 -2.91 7.48 -6.99
N GLY A 159 -2.50 6.26 -6.65
CA GLY A 159 -1.10 5.86 -6.86
C GLY A 159 -0.71 4.49 -6.31
N LYS A 160 0.60 4.24 -6.38
CA LYS A 160 1.30 3.09 -5.80
C LYS A 160 2.26 3.57 -4.73
N VAL A 161 2.42 2.79 -3.67
CA VAL A 161 3.42 3.01 -2.63
C VAL A 161 4.43 1.88 -2.68
N TRP A 162 5.70 2.24 -2.80
CA TRP A 162 6.84 1.34 -2.77
C TRP A 162 7.54 1.46 -1.42
N VAL A 163 8.11 0.35 -0.96
CA VAL A 163 9.29 0.45 -0.10
C VAL A 163 10.49 0.63 -1.01
N GLY A 164 11.26 1.66 -0.71
CA GLY A 164 12.53 1.92 -1.37
C GLY A 164 13.65 2.13 -0.38
N TYR A 165 14.86 2.18 -0.91
CA TYR A 165 16.08 2.42 -0.16
C TYR A 165 16.74 3.69 -0.67
N ASP A 166 17.01 4.62 0.25
CA ASP A 166 17.82 5.82 0.01
C ASP A 166 19.29 5.42 0.14
N THR A 167 20.01 5.35 -0.97
CA THR A 167 21.41 4.91 -1.02
C THR A 167 22.37 5.93 -0.41
N HIS A 168 21.97 7.20 -0.33
CA HIS A 168 22.79 8.26 0.25
C HIS A 168 22.66 8.29 1.78
N LEU A 169 21.43 8.21 2.28
CA LEU A 169 21.16 8.21 3.73
C LEU A 169 21.13 6.80 4.34
N GLN A 170 21.31 5.78 3.51
CA GLN A 170 21.36 4.36 3.90
C GLN A 170 20.16 3.93 4.75
N ARG A 171 18.96 4.28 4.31
CA ARG A 171 17.71 4.03 5.06
C ARG A 171 16.58 3.60 4.16
N TYR A 172 15.63 2.88 4.75
CA TYR A 172 14.36 2.59 4.09
C TYR A 172 13.41 3.77 4.14
N VAL A 173 12.70 3.94 3.03
CA VAL A 173 11.70 4.99 2.83
C VAL A 173 10.46 4.39 2.15
N ALA A 174 9.33 5.07 2.29
CA ALA A 174 8.17 4.81 1.47
C ALA A 174 8.14 5.84 0.33
N ILE A 175 7.84 5.39 -0.89
CA ILE A 175 7.83 6.24 -2.09
C ILE A 175 6.45 6.11 -2.75
N LYS A 176 5.71 7.22 -2.84
CA LYS A 176 4.42 7.25 -3.53
C LYS A 176 4.58 7.82 -4.93
N GLU A 177 4.14 7.07 -5.92
CA GLU A 177 4.13 7.47 -7.34
C GLU A 177 2.72 7.28 -7.94
N PRO A 178 2.38 8.00 -9.02
CA PRO A 178 1.14 7.75 -9.74
C PRO A 178 1.12 6.34 -10.34
N LYS A 179 -0.07 5.79 -10.61
CA LYS A 179 -0.15 4.53 -11.35
C LYS A 179 0.34 4.73 -12.79
N PRO A 180 0.94 3.70 -13.43
CA PRO A 180 1.38 3.79 -14.82
C PRO A 180 0.29 4.32 -15.77
N ASP A 181 -0.95 3.83 -15.59
CA ASP A 181 -2.10 4.17 -16.43
C ASP A 181 -2.50 5.66 -16.37
N VAL A 182 -2.04 6.39 -15.35
CA VAL A 182 -2.40 7.79 -15.10
C VAL A 182 -1.18 8.69 -14.87
N ALA A 183 0.04 8.17 -15.02
CA ALA A 183 1.27 8.93 -14.81
C ALA A 183 1.40 10.13 -15.77
N GLY A 184 0.76 10.05 -16.95
CA GLY A 184 0.68 11.17 -17.90
C GLY A 184 -0.43 12.19 -17.64
N ASP A 185 -1.34 11.97 -16.68
CA ASP A 185 -2.37 12.97 -16.35
C ASP A 185 -1.79 14.02 -15.40
N ALA A 186 -1.49 15.20 -15.95
CA ALA A 186 -0.96 16.33 -15.21
C ALA A 186 -1.79 16.72 -13.98
N ARG A 187 -3.11 16.44 -13.97
CA ARG A 187 -3.98 16.71 -12.81
C ARG A 187 -3.70 15.76 -11.66
N ILE A 188 -3.40 14.50 -11.96
CA ILE A 188 -3.06 13.50 -10.94
C ILE A 188 -1.67 13.81 -10.37
N GLY A 189 -0.71 14.15 -11.22
CA GLY A 189 0.59 14.62 -10.79
C GLY A 189 0.49 15.87 -9.89
N ALA A 190 -0.30 16.86 -10.29
CA ALA A 190 -0.51 18.07 -9.50
C ALA A 190 -1.13 17.78 -8.11
N ARG A 191 -2.10 16.86 -8.04
CA ARG A 191 -2.69 16.41 -6.76
C ARG A 191 -1.67 15.74 -5.86
N LEU A 192 -0.81 14.87 -6.41
CA LEU A 192 0.21 14.18 -5.63
C LEU A 192 1.27 15.16 -5.09
N ALA A 193 1.67 16.13 -5.89
CA ALA A 193 2.58 17.20 -5.47
C ALA A 193 1.93 18.12 -4.42
N GLU A 194 0.62 18.41 -4.54
CA GLU A 194 -0.12 19.17 -3.53
C GLU A 194 -0.23 18.41 -2.20
N GLU A 195 -0.56 17.11 -2.26
CA GLU A 195 -0.57 16.21 -1.09
C GLU A 195 0.79 16.23 -0.39
N ALA A 196 1.89 16.01 -1.13
CA ALA A 196 3.24 16.01 -0.57
C ALA A 196 3.57 17.32 0.14
N ARG A 197 3.26 18.48 -0.48
CA ARG A 197 3.54 19.81 0.10
C ARG A 197 2.65 20.13 1.30
N LEU A 198 1.39 19.69 1.28
CA LEU A 198 0.48 19.87 2.41
C LEU A 198 0.97 19.07 3.61
N THR A 199 1.26 17.79 3.42
CA THR A 199 1.74 16.89 4.47
C THR A 199 3.12 17.29 4.99
N ALA A 200 4.03 17.72 4.12
CA ALA A 200 5.36 18.21 4.52
C ALA A 200 5.29 19.45 5.44
N GLY A 201 4.20 20.22 5.39
CA GLY A 201 3.98 21.37 6.26
C GLY A 201 3.45 21.00 7.66
N LEU A 202 3.14 19.73 7.92
CA LEU A 202 2.55 19.25 9.17
C LEU A 202 3.59 18.48 10.00
N ASP A 203 4.37 19.22 10.79
CA ASP A 203 5.39 18.64 11.67
C ASP A 203 4.79 18.18 13.01
N HIS A 204 4.34 16.93 13.06
CA HIS A 204 3.78 16.30 14.25
C HIS A 204 4.12 14.80 14.29
N PRO A 205 4.48 14.21 15.45
CA PRO A 205 4.90 12.80 15.55
C PRO A 205 3.84 11.80 15.08
N GLY A 206 2.56 12.14 15.23
CA GLY A 206 1.43 11.34 14.76
C GLY A 206 1.06 11.53 13.27
N ILE A 207 1.80 12.33 12.52
CA ILE A 207 1.59 12.59 11.10
C ILE A 207 2.79 12.07 10.30
N ILE A 208 2.53 11.46 9.15
CA ILE A 208 3.60 10.94 8.31
C ILE A 208 4.52 12.07 7.82
N ALA A 209 5.83 11.92 8.03
CA ALA A 209 6.81 12.89 7.55
C ALA A 209 7.13 12.66 6.06
N VAL A 210 6.91 13.69 5.24
CA VAL A 210 7.40 13.74 3.85
C VAL A 210 8.83 14.27 3.85
N HIS A 211 9.73 13.54 3.20
CA HIS A 211 11.15 13.88 3.11
C HIS A 211 11.47 14.69 1.86
N GLU A 212 10.88 14.33 0.71
CA GLU A 212 11.26 14.92 -0.56
C GLU A 212 10.12 14.78 -1.59
N LEU A 213 10.00 15.76 -2.49
CA LEU A 213 9.18 15.68 -3.69
C LEU A 213 10.13 15.62 -4.88
N LEU A 214 10.00 14.56 -5.68
CA LEU A 214 10.81 14.30 -6.86
C LEU A 214 9.97 14.55 -8.11
N ASP A 215 10.60 15.11 -9.12
CA ASP A 215 10.05 15.13 -10.48
C ASP A 215 10.87 14.16 -11.33
N VAL A 216 10.24 13.10 -11.80
CA VAL A 216 10.93 12.02 -12.50
C VAL A 216 10.46 12.00 -13.95
N ASP A 217 11.41 12.22 -14.85
CA ASP A 217 11.18 12.25 -16.29
C ASP A 217 10.36 11.04 -16.75
N GLY A 218 9.21 11.31 -17.36
CA GLY A 218 8.30 10.29 -17.89
C GLY A 218 7.49 9.49 -16.84
N ARG A 219 7.69 9.70 -15.53
CA ARG A 219 6.91 9.05 -14.46
C ARG A 219 5.96 10.00 -13.71
N GLY A 220 6.14 11.30 -13.89
CA GLY A 220 5.40 12.32 -13.14
C GLY A 220 5.95 12.49 -11.72
N PRO A 221 5.36 13.42 -10.94
CA PRO A 221 5.86 13.70 -9.61
C PRO A 221 5.63 12.51 -8.69
N CYS A 222 6.64 12.19 -7.89
CA CYS A 222 6.56 11.21 -6.82
C CYS A 222 7.14 11.81 -5.55
N TYR A 223 6.80 11.28 -4.38
CA TYR A 223 7.35 11.80 -3.14
C TYR A 223 7.82 10.70 -2.20
N VAL A 224 8.88 11.02 -1.48
CA VAL A 224 9.56 10.17 -0.52
C VAL A 224 9.07 10.56 0.87
N MET A 225 8.71 9.57 1.68
CA MET A 225 8.22 9.77 3.04
C MET A 225 8.81 8.71 3.97
N ARG A 226 8.69 8.94 5.27
CA ARG A 226 9.10 7.98 6.30
C ARG A 226 8.45 6.62 6.03
N LEU A 227 9.22 5.55 6.10
CA LEU A 227 8.64 4.21 6.16
C LEU A 227 8.15 3.95 7.59
N VAL A 228 6.86 3.64 7.75
CA VAL A 228 6.29 3.23 9.04
C VAL A 228 6.07 1.72 9.01
N GLU A 229 6.84 1.00 9.80
CA GLU A 229 6.66 -0.44 9.98
C GLU A 229 5.65 -0.71 11.08
N GLY A 230 4.64 -1.53 10.81
CA GLY A 230 3.61 -1.81 11.78
C GLY A 230 2.38 -2.44 11.17
N ARG A 231 1.31 -2.49 11.95
CA ARG A 231 -0.02 -2.94 11.50
C ARG A 231 -1.00 -1.80 11.57
N THR A 232 -1.98 -1.80 10.68
CA THR A 232 -3.02 -0.77 10.70
C THR A 232 -3.86 -0.88 11.97
N LEU A 233 -4.39 0.25 12.46
CA LEU A 233 -5.33 0.26 13.59
C LEU A 233 -6.54 -0.64 13.29
N ARG A 234 -6.99 -0.67 12.02
CA ARG A 234 -8.05 -1.59 11.56
C ARG A 234 -7.73 -3.06 11.81
N GLU A 235 -6.51 -3.50 11.47
CA GLU A 235 -6.08 -4.89 11.68
C GLU A 235 -5.99 -5.24 13.15
N GLN A 236 -5.47 -4.31 13.97
CA GLN A 236 -5.35 -4.50 15.41
C GLN A 236 -6.71 -4.54 16.12
N ILE A 237 -7.67 -3.72 15.69
CA ILE A 237 -9.07 -3.78 16.13
C ILE A 237 -9.68 -5.13 15.76
N ARG A 238 -9.54 -5.56 14.50
CA ARG A 238 -10.08 -6.84 14.03
C ARG A 238 -9.54 -8.01 14.84
N GLU A 239 -8.23 -8.05 15.05
CA GLU A 239 -7.58 -9.10 15.84
C GLU A 239 -8.10 -9.14 17.28
N HIS A 240 -8.26 -7.98 17.93
CA HIS A 240 -8.77 -7.89 19.30
C HIS A 240 -10.19 -8.47 19.46
N PHE A 241 -11.05 -8.29 18.46
CA PHE A 241 -12.41 -8.83 18.49
C PHE A 241 -12.47 -10.31 18.10
N GLN A 242 -11.56 -10.78 17.24
CA GLN A 242 -11.45 -12.20 16.87
C GLN A 242 -10.84 -13.04 18.00
N SER A 243 -9.98 -12.47 18.84
CA SER A 243 -9.33 -13.17 19.97
C SER A 243 -10.19 -13.26 21.23
N ALA A 244 -11.42 -12.74 21.22
CA ALA A 244 -12.26 -12.50 22.40
C ALA A 244 -12.63 -13.76 23.22
N GLY A 245 -12.42 -14.97 22.69
CA GLY A 245 -12.63 -16.24 23.41
C GLY A 245 -11.36 -17.00 23.81
N ALA A 246 -10.18 -16.59 23.34
CA ALA A 246 -8.93 -17.36 23.49
C ALA A 246 -7.89 -16.70 24.41
N GLU A 247 -7.99 -15.38 24.65
CA GLU A 247 -7.01 -14.61 25.43
C GLU A 247 -7.39 -14.49 26.92
N LYS A 248 -6.38 -14.39 27.79
CA LYS A 248 -6.61 -14.09 29.21
C LYS A 248 -7.19 -12.68 29.34
N ALA A 249 -8.12 -12.49 30.27
CA ALA A 249 -8.79 -11.20 30.48
C ALA A 249 -7.84 -10.00 30.68
N ALA A 250 -6.68 -10.23 31.33
CA ALA A 250 -5.66 -9.19 31.53
C ALA A 250 -4.98 -8.75 30.23
N GLU A 251 -4.62 -9.70 29.35
CA GLU A 251 -4.00 -9.42 28.05
C GLU A 251 -4.96 -8.67 27.14
N ARG A 252 -6.23 -9.11 27.14
CA ARG A 252 -7.31 -8.44 26.40
C ARG A 252 -7.50 -6.99 26.86
N ARG A 253 -7.49 -6.73 28.16
CA ARG A 253 -7.60 -5.37 28.72
C ARG A 253 -6.41 -4.50 28.32
N LEU A 254 -5.19 -5.02 28.40
CA LEU A 254 -3.99 -4.29 27.98
C LEU A 254 -4.03 -3.94 26.48
N ARG A 255 -4.45 -4.88 25.62
CA ARG A 255 -4.62 -4.64 24.18
C ARG A 255 -5.66 -3.54 23.93
N LEU A 256 -6.80 -3.57 24.62
CA LEU A 256 -7.81 -2.52 24.53
C LEU A 256 -7.27 -1.15 24.95
N THR A 257 -6.51 -1.07 26.05
CA THR A 257 -5.89 0.19 26.48
C THR A 257 -4.96 0.77 25.42
N ARG A 258 -4.16 -0.06 24.74
CA ARG A 258 -3.30 0.40 23.63
C ARG A 258 -4.11 0.92 22.44
N LEU A 259 -5.21 0.27 22.09
CA LEU A 259 -6.09 0.72 21.02
C LEU A 259 -6.74 2.08 21.34
N LEU A 260 -7.17 2.27 22.59
CA LEU A 260 -7.72 3.55 23.05
C LEU A 260 -6.66 4.65 23.05
N GLN A 261 -5.43 4.33 23.46
CA GLN A 261 -4.32 5.28 23.39
C GLN A 261 -4.06 5.72 21.95
N ALA A 262 -4.05 4.79 20.99
CA ALA A 262 -3.92 5.13 19.58
C ALA A 262 -5.04 6.07 19.08
N CYS A 263 -6.28 5.91 19.55
CA CYS A 263 -7.35 6.85 19.22
C CYS A 263 -7.07 8.26 19.78
N ILE A 264 -6.49 8.36 20.98
CA ILE A 264 -6.08 9.64 21.57
C ILE A 264 -4.98 10.28 20.72
N ASP A 265 -3.93 9.53 20.38
CA ASP A 265 -2.81 10.02 19.57
C ASP A 265 -3.28 10.55 18.19
N VAL A 266 -4.25 9.86 17.58
CA VAL A 266 -4.89 10.31 16.32
C VAL A 266 -5.66 11.61 16.53
N CYS A 267 -6.39 11.76 17.64
CA CYS A 267 -7.10 13.01 17.95
C CYS A 267 -6.12 14.17 18.15
N GLU A 268 -4.97 13.94 18.78
CA GLU A 268 -3.92 14.95 18.94
C GLU A 268 -3.33 15.38 17.59
N ALA A 269 -3.04 14.42 16.71
CA ALA A 269 -2.56 14.71 15.35
C ALA A 269 -3.57 15.52 14.52
N ILE A 270 -4.86 15.17 14.60
CA ILE A 270 -5.92 15.91 13.91
C ILE A 270 -6.12 17.31 14.51
N ALA A 271 -6.08 17.44 15.83
CA ALA A 271 -6.16 18.74 16.49
C ALA A 271 -5.01 19.67 16.06
N PHE A 272 -3.80 19.12 15.95
CA PHE A 272 -2.66 19.85 15.39
C PHE A 272 -2.90 20.29 13.95
N ALA A 273 -3.37 19.40 13.07
CA ALA A 273 -3.67 19.74 11.68
C ALA A 273 -4.74 20.84 11.56
N HIS A 274 -5.78 20.79 12.40
CA HIS A 274 -6.81 21.83 12.47
C HIS A 274 -6.24 23.18 12.91
N GLN A 275 -5.32 23.19 13.88
CA GLN A 275 -4.61 24.40 14.27
C GLN A 275 -3.81 25.00 13.10
N GLN A 276 -3.26 24.14 12.22
CA GLN A 276 -2.61 24.53 10.96
C GLN A 276 -3.57 24.86 9.82
N GLN A 277 -4.88 24.96 10.10
CA GLN A 277 -5.93 25.26 9.12
C GLN A 277 -6.01 24.23 7.98
N VAL A 278 -5.74 22.96 8.31
CA VAL A 278 -5.82 21.82 7.39
C VAL A 278 -6.86 20.84 7.90
N LEU A 279 -7.79 20.42 7.04
CA LEU A 279 -8.73 19.33 7.29
C LEU A 279 -8.22 18.05 6.61
N HIS A 280 -8.36 16.91 7.28
CA HIS A 280 -7.89 15.61 6.77
C HIS A 280 -8.86 14.99 5.76
N ARG A 281 -10.18 14.97 6.06
CA ARG A 281 -11.28 14.52 5.19
C ARG A 281 -11.33 13.04 4.80
N ASP A 282 -10.29 12.25 5.07
CA ASP A 282 -10.31 10.77 4.89
C ASP A 282 -9.87 10.00 6.17
N LEU A 283 -10.34 10.41 7.34
CA LEU A 283 -9.93 9.78 8.59
C LEU A 283 -10.59 8.41 8.74
N LYS A 284 -9.79 7.34 8.69
CA LYS A 284 -10.23 5.95 8.89
C LYS A 284 -9.13 5.10 9.53
N SER A 285 -9.51 4.04 10.23
CA SER A 285 -8.57 3.13 10.92
C SER A 285 -7.61 2.38 9.99
N ALA A 286 -7.88 2.35 8.68
CA ALA A 286 -6.97 1.81 7.68
C ALA A 286 -5.82 2.77 7.32
N ASN A 287 -5.97 4.07 7.59
CA ASN A 287 -4.96 5.11 7.33
C ASN A 287 -4.09 5.40 8.56
N VAL A 288 -4.31 4.68 9.66
CA VAL A 288 -3.53 4.79 10.90
C VAL A 288 -2.69 3.53 11.06
N VAL A 289 -1.38 3.68 11.22
CA VAL A 289 -0.45 2.58 11.51
C VAL A 289 0.04 2.67 12.95
N LEU A 290 -0.02 1.52 13.64
CA LEU A 290 0.58 1.32 14.95
C LEU A 290 1.94 0.66 14.73
N GLY A 291 2.99 1.41 15.03
CA GLY A 291 4.35 0.98 14.84
C GLY A 291 4.90 0.13 15.97
N LYS A 292 6.06 -0.47 15.73
CA LYS A 292 6.65 -1.49 16.63
C LYS A 292 7.08 -0.92 17.98
N PHE A 293 7.33 0.39 18.07
CA PHE A 293 7.84 1.04 19.26
C PHE A 293 6.80 1.94 19.94
N GLY A 294 5.51 1.73 19.62
CA GLY A 294 4.40 2.44 20.24
C GLY A 294 3.98 3.72 19.52
N GLU A 295 4.57 4.03 18.36
CA GLU A 295 4.15 5.15 17.53
C GLU A 295 2.78 4.90 16.88
N THR A 296 1.95 5.95 16.84
CA THR A 296 0.67 5.97 16.11
C THR A 296 0.78 7.01 15.01
N VAL A 297 0.77 6.59 13.73
CA VAL A 297 1.03 7.49 12.60
C VAL A 297 -0.13 7.50 11.60
N LEU A 298 -0.59 8.69 11.23
CA LEU A 298 -1.61 8.94 10.20
C LEU A 298 -0.96 9.16 8.84
N LEU A 299 -1.32 8.34 7.85
CA LEU A 299 -0.60 8.19 6.58
C LEU A 299 -1.16 8.97 5.38
N ASP A 300 -2.48 9.00 5.18
CA ASP A 300 -3.06 9.35 3.88
C ASP A 300 -3.75 10.72 3.89
N TRP A 301 -3.13 11.69 3.24
CA TRP A 301 -3.60 13.09 3.18
C TRP A 301 -4.13 13.45 1.79
N GLY A 302 -4.41 12.48 0.93
CA GLY A 302 -4.80 12.72 -0.47
C GLY A 302 -6.13 13.48 -0.66
N LEU A 303 -6.99 13.54 0.36
CA LEU A 303 -8.22 14.35 0.36
C LEU A 303 -8.12 15.62 1.21
N ALA A 304 -6.97 15.88 1.82
CA ALA A 304 -6.80 16.98 2.74
C ALA A 304 -6.96 18.33 2.04
N ALA A 305 -7.42 19.34 2.78
CA ALA A 305 -7.66 20.66 2.23
C ALA A 305 -7.31 21.75 3.24
N ARG A 306 -6.72 22.85 2.74
CA ARG A 306 -6.53 24.08 3.52
C ARG A 306 -7.85 24.86 3.58
N LEU A 307 -8.30 25.27 4.77
CA LEU A 307 -9.56 26.01 4.94
C LEU A 307 -9.62 27.29 4.07
N HIS A 308 -8.50 28.01 3.96
CA HIS A 308 -8.43 29.23 3.14
C HIS A 308 -8.63 28.98 1.63
N SER A 309 -8.19 27.81 1.13
CA SER A 309 -8.42 27.41 -0.25
C SER A 309 -9.89 27.05 -0.49
N MET A 310 -10.55 26.44 0.50
CA MET A 310 -11.99 26.15 0.44
C MET A 310 -12.83 27.41 0.43
N ASN A 311 -12.49 28.42 1.24
CA ASN A 311 -13.19 29.71 1.22
C ASN A 311 -13.05 30.43 -0.14
N LYS A 312 -11.88 30.31 -0.80
CA LYS A 312 -11.71 30.83 -2.16
C LYS A 312 -12.53 30.07 -3.20
N MET A 313 -12.60 28.74 -3.13
CA MET A 313 -13.44 27.95 -4.04
C MET A 313 -14.93 28.22 -3.82
N ALA A 314 -15.41 28.22 -2.58
CA ALA A 314 -16.79 28.54 -2.24
C ALA A 314 -17.15 29.99 -2.64
N SER A 315 -16.24 30.94 -2.46
CA SER A 315 -16.42 32.32 -2.92
C SER A 315 -16.39 32.44 -4.45
N ALA A 316 -15.59 31.65 -5.16
CA ALA A 316 -15.54 31.64 -6.62
C ALA A 316 -16.78 30.97 -7.23
N GLU A 317 -17.31 29.94 -6.58
CA GLU A 317 -18.57 29.28 -6.95
C GLU A 317 -19.77 30.21 -6.69
N ALA A 318 -19.81 30.88 -5.54
CA ALA A 318 -20.80 31.93 -5.26
C ALA A 318 -20.69 33.13 -6.23
N ALA A 319 -19.48 33.52 -6.63
CA ALA A 319 -19.27 34.57 -7.62
C ALA A 319 -19.61 34.12 -9.06
N GLY A 320 -19.47 32.82 -9.36
CA GLY A 320 -19.88 32.21 -10.63
C GLY A 320 -21.40 32.13 -10.78
N LEU A 321 -22.13 31.84 -9.69
CA LEU A 321 -23.59 31.91 -9.66
C LEU A 321 -24.12 33.34 -9.86
N ASN A 322 -23.37 34.36 -9.41
CA ASN A 322 -23.75 35.77 -9.61
C ASN A 322 -23.47 36.33 -11.02
N LYS A 323 -22.96 35.50 -11.96
CA LYS A 323 -22.76 35.89 -13.37
C LYS A 323 -23.81 35.34 -14.33
N VAL A 324 -24.83 34.64 -13.82
CA VAL A 324 -25.98 34.17 -14.63
C VAL A 324 -27.25 34.88 -14.13
N SER A 325 -27.30 36.19 -14.30
CA SER A 325 -28.52 36.97 -14.11
C SER A 325 -28.60 38.12 -15.12
N ASP A 326 -28.41 37.80 -16.40
CA ASP A 326 -29.05 38.54 -17.47
C ASP A 326 -29.20 37.66 -18.72
N VAL A 327 -30.35 36.99 -18.84
CA VAL A 327 -31.14 36.73 -20.06
C VAL A 327 -32.34 35.89 -19.62
N GLY A 328 -33.53 36.43 -19.84
CA GLY A 328 -34.78 35.89 -19.35
C GLY A 328 -35.34 34.67 -20.09
N THR A 329 -36.34 34.10 -19.39
CA THR A 329 -37.51 33.35 -19.88
C THR A 329 -37.37 31.88 -20.31
N SER A 330 -37.80 31.02 -19.36
CA SER A 330 -38.78 29.92 -19.47
C SER A 330 -38.48 28.65 -20.28
N SER A 331 -38.29 27.52 -19.59
CA SER A 331 -39.27 26.41 -19.56
C SER A 331 -38.99 25.42 -18.41
N GLU A 332 -40.04 24.74 -17.97
CA GLU A 332 -40.16 23.82 -16.83
C GLU A 332 -39.40 22.49 -17.01
N ALA A 333 -38.92 21.90 -15.90
CA ALA A 333 -39.07 20.46 -15.58
C ALA A 333 -38.59 20.12 -14.14
N SER A 334 -39.57 19.72 -13.32
CA SER A 334 -39.55 18.77 -12.20
C SER A 334 -38.36 18.72 -11.22
N VAL A 335 -38.61 19.35 -10.07
CA VAL A 335 -37.96 19.20 -8.78
C VAL A 335 -38.32 17.86 -8.12
N GLY A 336 -37.31 17.17 -7.58
CA GLY A 336 -37.43 16.13 -6.58
C GLY A 336 -36.38 16.39 -5.49
N SER A 337 -36.68 17.35 -4.62
CA SER A 337 -35.86 17.75 -3.47
C SER A 337 -35.92 16.73 -2.33
N ASN A 338 -34.85 16.68 -1.55
CA ASN A 338 -34.81 16.61 -0.07
C ASN A 338 -33.37 16.99 0.32
N GLU A 339 -33.08 18.28 0.46
CA GLU A 339 -33.16 19.12 1.68
C GLU A 339 -31.79 19.22 2.38
N CYS A 340 -31.10 20.32 2.07
CA CYS A 340 -29.98 20.86 2.81
C CYS A 340 -30.48 22.07 3.60
N ASP A 341 -30.51 21.98 4.92
CA ASP A 341 -30.77 23.11 5.80
C ASP A 341 -29.52 24.01 5.88
N LEU A 342 -29.54 25.09 5.11
CA LEU A 342 -28.68 26.27 5.27
C LEU A 342 -29.42 27.28 6.14
N ALA A 343 -29.16 27.26 7.46
CA ALA A 343 -29.58 28.32 8.35
C ALA A 343 -28.46 29.36 8.51
N ASN A 344 -28.72 30.56 8.00
CA ASN A 344 -27.97 31.78 8.32
C ASN A 344 -28.08 32.06 9.83
N GLY A 345 -26.96 32.02 10.54
CA GLY A 345 -26.88 32.37 11.95
C GLY A 345 -25.44 32.53 12.41
N SER A 346 -25.00 33.77 12.54
CA SER A 346 -23.76 34.14 13.25
C SER A 346 -23.83 33.67 14.71
N GLY A 347 -23.07 32.60 15.04
CA GLY A 347 -22.92 31.96 16.35
C GLY A 347 -21.78 30.90 16.30
N PRO A 348 -21.17 30.49 17.42
CA PRO A 348 -19.78 30.06 17.44
C PRO A 348 -19.53 28.66 16.85
N ALA A 349 -18.43 28.56 16.09
CA ALA A 349 -17.67 27.37 15.68
C ALA A 349 -18.42 26.03 15.66
N THR A 350 -19.02 25.72 14.50
CA THR A 350 -19.37 24.33 14.15
C THR A 350 -18.10 23.47 14.15
N LYS A 351 -18.13 22.32 14.82
CA LYS A 351 -16.99 21.40 14.89
C LYS A 351 -16.62 20.94 13.46
N PRO A 352 -15.33 20.92 13.08
CA PRO A 352 -14.93 20.45 11.76
C PRO A 352 -15.30 18.97 11.56
N PRO A 353 -15.60 18.54 10.33
CA PRO A 353 -16.11 17.20 10.02
C PRO A 353 -15.22 16.06 10.55
N ASP A 354 -13.90 16.26 10.60
CA ASP A 354 -12.96 15.29 11.17
C ASP A 354 -13.20 15.04 12.67
N THR A 355 -13.73 16.04 13.40
CA THR A 355 -14.08 15.91 14.84
C THR A 355 -15.33 15.07 15.04
N VAL A 356 -16.21 15.01 14.05
CA VAL A 356 -17.41 14.14 14.09
C VAL A 356 -16.99 12.69 13.82
N ALA A 357 -16.06 12.47 12.89
CA ALA A 357 -15.46 11.15 12.67
C ALA A 357 -14.65 10.66 13.90
N ALA A 358 -13.94 11.56 14.58
CA ALA A 358 -13.21 11.24 15.82
C ALA A 358 -14.12 11.16 17.08
N GLY A 359 -15.22 11.91 17.10
CA GLY A 359 -16.09 12.10 18.26
C GLY A 359 -17.36 11.24 18.30
N VAL A 360 -17.75 10.59 17.19
CA VAL A 360 -18.85 9.60 17.19
C VAL A 360 -18.30 8.23 17.61
N SER A 361 -17.80 8.15 18.85
CA SER A 361 -17.59 6.87 19.55
C SER A 361 -17.70 6.98 21.07
N ALA A 362 -18.27 8.08 21.60
CA ALA A 362 -18.44 8.27 23.03
C ALA A 362 -19.81 8.92 23.33
N SER A 363 -20.89 8.16 23.12
CA SER A 363 -22.17 8.44 23.79
C SER A 363 -22.75 7.14 24.29
N LYS A 364 -23.20 7.16 25.55
CA LYS A 364 -23.79 6.06 26.28
C LYS A 364 -25.08 5.61 25.58
N ASP A 365 -25.04 4.46 24.93
CA ASP A 365 -26.03 3.42 25.11
C ASP A 365 -25.50 2.10 24.57
N SER A 366 -25.51 1.11 25.45
CA SER A 366 -25.19 -0.28 25.19
C SER A 366 -26.18 -0.89 24.21
N THR A 367 -25.72 -1.26 23.01
CA THR A 367 -25.85 -2.58 22.36
C THR A 367 -25.79 -2.44 20.83
N SER A 368 -24.81 -3.14 20.23
CA SER A 368 -24.83 -3.66 18.86
C SER A 368 -25.30 -2.73 17.73
N ARG A 369 -24.42 -1.85 17.18
CA ARG A 369 -24.44 -1.51 15.73
C ARG A 369 -23.35 -0.57 15.16
N ALA A 370 -22.33 -0.17 15.91
CA ALA A 370 -21.21 0.58 15.33
C ALA A 370 -20.08 -0.39 14.98
N PHE A 371 -19.64 -0.42 13.71
CA PHE A 371 -18.79 -1.45 13.06
C PHE A 371 -19.55 -2.69 12.57
N ALA A 372 -20.49 -2.49 11.64
CA ALA A 372 -20.99 -3.58 10.82
C ALA A 372 -19.91 -4.05 9.84
N VAL A 373 -19.56 -5.33 9.92
CA VAL A 373 -18.93 -6.11 8.85
C VAL A 373 -19.97 -6.22 7.73
N GLU A 374 -19.65 -5.76 6.52
CA GLU A 374 -20.43 -6.17 5.34
C GLU A 374 -20.22 -7.67 5.13
N ASP A 375 -21.27 -8.45 5.35
CA ASP A 375 -21.31 -9.89 5.05
C ASP A 375 -21.98 -10.08 3.68
N PRO A 376 -21.30 -10.68 2.68
CA PRO A 376 -21.91 -10.99 1.40
C PRO A 376 -22.62 -12.35 1.51
N SER A 377 -23.91 -12.36 1.18
CA SER A 377 -24.78 -13.53 0.95
C SER A 377 -25.66 -13.99 2.13
N ALA A 378 -26.89 -13.45 2.18
CA ALA A 378 -28.05 -14.21 2.64
C ALA A 378 -29.36 -13.62 2.06
N THR A 379 -29.81 -14.22 0.96
CA THR A 379 -31.19 -14.15 0.48
C THR A 379 -32.09 -14.94 1.44
N LEU A 380 -33.21 -14.37 1.91
CA LEU A 380 -34.58 -14.94 1.90
C LEU A 380 -35.53 -14.35 2.98
N THR A 381 -36.60 -13.72 2.45
CA THR A 381 -38.01 -13.74 2.89
C THR A 381 -38.44 -13.36 4.31
N ARG A 382 -38.95 -12.11 4.42
CA ARG A 382 -40.33 -11.71 4.78
C ARG A 382 -41.22 -12.72 5.56
N THR A 383 -41.54 -12.36 6.81
CA THR A 383 -42.84 -12.43 7.57
C THR A 383 -42.46 -12.29 9.05
N GLY A 384 -43.05 -11.53 9.96
CA GLY A 384 -44.26 -10.72 10.06
C GLY A 384 -44.52 -10.54 11.58
N LEU A 385 -45.17 -9.43 11.96
CA LEU A 385 -45.75 -9.11 13.29
C LEU A 385 -44.84 -8.56 14.40
N ALA A 386 -45.29 -7.40 14.91
CA ALA A 386 -44.82 -6.65 16.09
C ALA A 386 -45.69 -7.00 17.33
N PRO A 387 -45.72 -6.19 18.41
CA PRO A 387 -44.73 -6.03 19.49
C PRO A 387 -45.32 -6.28 20.90
N SER A 388 -44.47 -6.43 21.94
CA SER A 388 -44.86 -6.38 23.37
C SER A 388 -43.59 -6.38 24.25
N ILE A 389 -43.16 -5.26 24.85
CA ILE A 389 -43.52 -4.76 26.20
C ILE A 389 -42.84 -5.53 27.36
N VAL A 390 -42.03 -4.76 28.13
CA VAL A 390 -41.69 -4.81 29.57
C VAL A 390 -40.65 -5.84 30.08
N GLY A 391 -39.60 -5.29 30.72
CA GLY A 391 -39.39 -5.58 32.15
C GLY A 391 -38.04 -6.12 32.61
N THR A 392 -37.24 -5.21 33.17
CA THR A 392 -36.51 -5.35 34.45
C THR A 392 -35.17 -6.12 34.51
N ILE A 393 -34.20 -5.36 35.07
CA ILE A 393 -32.88 -5.68 35.67
C ILE A 393 -31.71 -5.87 34.72
#